data_AF-U2FQ00-F1
#
_entry.id   AF-U2FQ00-F1
#
_cell.length_a   1.000
_cell.length_b   1.000
_cell.length_c   1.000
_cell.angle_alpha   90.00
_cell.angle_beta   90.00
_cell.angle_gamma   90.00
#
_symmetry.space_group_name_H-M   'P 1'
#
loop_
_entity.id
_entity.type
_entity.pdbx_description
1 polymer ?
#
loop_
_entity_poly.entity_id
_entity_poly.type
_entity_poly.pdbx_seq_one_letter_code
_entity_poly.pdbx_strand_id
1 'polypeptide(L)' 'MLAPSGQRGFLSRPDGNGFSFVGQPVHDDRILGSGIAFGLRKGDSALKAKLDAAIDKLKADGTVKSLGLKYFGDIDISAK' A
#
# COMPACT_ATOMS: atom_id res chain seq x y z
N MET A 1 -8.14 -0.02 -10.60
CA MET A 1 -7.41 -0.80 -9.57
C MET A 1 -8.32 -0.88 -8.36
N LEU A 2 -8.58 -2.07 -7.81
CA LEU A 2 -9.43 -2.21 -6.62
C LEU A 2 -8.71 -1.53 -5.44
N ALA A 3 -9.38 -0.69 -4.65
CA ALA A 3 -8.78 -0.07 -3.46
C ALA A 3 -8.63 -1.15 -2.36
N PRO A 4 -7.44 -1.74 -2.14
CA PRO A 4 -7.31 -2.98 -1.34
C PRO A 4 -7.72 -2.74 0.11
N SER A 5 -7.37 -1.57 0.65
CA SER A 5 -7.72 -1.13 1.99
C SER A 5 -9.24 -0.96 2.17
N GLY A 6 -9.94 -0.40 1.18
CA GLY A 6 -11.40 -0.25 1.25
C GLY A 6 -12.12 -1.60 1.13
N GLN A 7 -11.64 -2.46 0.23
CA GLN A 7 -12.21 -3.79 0.04
C GLN A 7 -12.03 -4.67 1.27
N ARG A 8 -10.77 -4.91 1.67
CA ARG A 8 -10.43 -5.86 2.74
C ARG A 8 -10.61 -5.28 4.14
N GLY A 9 -10.32 -3.99 4.29
CA GLY A 9 -10.38 -3.30 5.58
C GLY A 9 -11.79 -2.94 6.01
N PHE A 10 -12.76 -2.88 5.09
CA PHE A 10 -14.14 -2.50 5.39
C PHE A 10 -15.19 -3.33 4.64
N LEU A 11 -15.27 -3.27 3.31
CA LEU A 11 -16.40 -3.84 2.54
C LEU A 11 -16.55 -5.37 2.66
N SER A 12 -15.45 -6.09 2.89
CA SER A 12 -15.46 -7.54 3.10
C SER A 12 -15.78 -7.96 4.54
N ARG A 13 -15.98 -7.01 5.45
CA ARG A 13 -16.29 -7.28 6.87
C ARG A 13 -17.78 -7.10 7.15
N PRO A 14 -18.31 -7.63 8.27
CA PRO A 14 -19.73 -7.49 8.60
C PRO A 14 -20.20 -6.02 8.68
N ASP A 15 -19.33 -5.12 9.13
CA ASP A 15 -19.57 -3.67 9.21
C ASP A 15 -19.68 -2.98 7.83
N GLY A 16 -19.16 -3.61 6.77
CA GLY A 16 -19.31 -3.14 5.40
C GLY A 16 -20.67 -3.48 4.76
N ASN A 17 -21.55 -4.21 5.45
CA ASN A 17 -22.82 -4.63 4.88
C ASN A 17 -23.71 -3.41 4.55
N GLY A 18 -24.29 -3.41 3.34
CA GLY A 18 -25.06 -2.27 2.83
C GLY A 18 -24.22 -1.14 2.22
N PHE A 19 -22.89 -1.25 2.20
CA PHE A 19 -22.00 -0.30 1.54
C PHE A 19 -21.41 -0.87 0.26
N SER A 20 -21.04 0.02 -0.66
CA SER A 20 -20.33 -0.33 -1.89
C SER A 20 -19.44 0.82 -2.33
N PHE A 21 -18.49 0.54 -3.23
CA PHE A 21 -17.82 1.60 -3.96
C PHE A 21 -18.81 2.26 -4.91
N VAL A 22 -18.83 3.60 -4.92
CA VAL A 22 -19.64 4.39 -5.85
C VAL A 22 -18.71 5.18 -6.76
N GLY A 23 -18.85 4.98 -8.07
CA GLY A 23 -18.03 5.64 -9.08
C GLY A 23 -16.66 5.00 -9.29
N GLN A 24 -15.82 5.68 -10.07
CA GLN A 24 -14.46 5.24 -10.36
C GLN A 24 -13.46 5.70 -9.27
N PRO A 25 -12.33 5.00 -9.09
CA PRO A 25 -11.27 5.47 -8.22
C PRO A 25 -10.79 6.87 -8.63
N VAL A 26 -10.64 7.76 -7.65
CA VAL A 26 -10.09 9.10 -7.87
C VAL A 26 -8.57 8.99 -7.99
N HIS A 27 -8.05 9.47 -9.11
CA HIS A 27 -6.62 9.57 -9.38
C HIS A 27 -6.24 11.01 -9.64
N ASP A 28 -5.36 11.56 -8.81
CA ASP A 28 -4.73 12.87 -8.99
C ASP A 28 -3.36 12.80 -8.33
N ASP A 29 -2.30 12.61 -9.13
CA ASP A 29 -0.94 12.43 -8.60
C ASP A 29 -0.40 13.69 -7.92
N ARG A 30 -0.93 14.87 -8.27
CA ARG A 30 -0.53 16.14 -7.66
C ARG A 30 -1.11 16.30 -6.25
N ILE A 31 -2.31 15.77 -6.02
CA ILE A 31 -3.00 15.85 -4.72
C ILE A 31 -2.71 14.62 -3.85
N LEU A 32 -2.80 13.42 -4.43
CA LEU A 32 -2.73 12.14 -3.72
C LEU A 32 -1.33 11.50 -3.72
N GLY A 33 -0.43 11.94 -4.60
CA GLY A 33 0.91 11.37 -4.75
C GLY A 33 0.91 9.97 -5.37
N SER A 34 2.10 9.37 -5.45
CA SER A 34 2.35 8.10 -6.12
C SER A 34 2.60 6.95 -5.13
N GLY A 35 1.66 6.72 -4.21
CA GLY A 35 1.73 5.63 -3.24
C GLY A 35 2.20 6.06 -1.84
N ILE A 36 2.69 5.09 -1.05
CA ILE A 36 3.03 5.27 0.38
C ILE A 36 4.53 5.09 0.58
N ALA A 37 5.15 6.00 1.34
CA ALA A 37 6.59 6.01 1.60
C ALA A 37 6.92 6.49 3.03
N PHE A 38 8.16 6.27 3.46
CA PHE A 38 8.69 6.87 4.68
C PHE A 38 9.00 8.36 4.45
N GLY A 39 8.41 9.24 5.27
CA GLY A 39 8.78 10.65 5.32
C GLY A 39 10.06 10.86 6.12
N LEU A 40 11.05 11.53 5.53
CA LEU A 40 12.37 11.75 6.14
C LEU A 40 12.73 13.24 6.18
N ARG A 41 13.65 13.60 7.08
CA ARG A 41 14.27 14.94 7.08
C ARG A 41 15.03 15.15 5.77
N LYS A 42 14.96 16.37 5.23
CA LYS A 42 15.78 16.76 4.07
C LYS A 42 17.27 16.60 4.42
N GLY A 43 18.03 15.99 3.53
CA GLY A 43 19.48 15.78 3.68
C GLY A 43 19.90 14.52 4.46
N ASP A 44 18.97 13.77 5.06
CA ASP A 44 19.27 12.53 5.79
C ASP A 44 19.47 11.33 4.83
N SER A 45 20.49 11.43 3.98
CA SER A 45 20.79 10.44 2.95
C SER A 45 21.19 9.08 3.53
N ALA A 46 21.84 9.07 4.69
CA ALA A 46 22.27 7.87 5.37
C ALA A 46 21.07 7.03 5.85
N LEU A 47 20.05 7.67 6.46
CA LEU A 47 18.84 6.95 6.86
C LEU A 47 18.03 6.50 5.64
N LYS A 48 17.93 7.36 4.60
CA LYS A 48 17.26 6.99 3.36
C LYS A 48 17.85 5.72 2.75
N ALA A 49 19.17 5.67 2.59
CA ALA A 49 19.85 4.50 2.00
C ALA A 49 19.63 3.22 2.81
N LYS A 50 19.62 3.31 4.15
CA LYS A 50 19.34 2.16 5.02
C LYS A 50 17.91 1.63 4.86
N LEU A 51 16.92 2.54 4.79
CA LEU A 51 15.52 2.16 4.61
C LEU A 51 15.27 1.56 3.22
N ASP A 52 15.82 2.18 2.16
CA ASP A 52 15.72 1.66 0.79
C ASP A 52 16.28 0.23 0.71
N ALA A 53 17.49 0.02 1.22
CA ALA A 53 18.13 -1.31 1.23
C ALA A 53 17.34 -2.34 2.04
N ALA A 54 16.72 -1.94 3.16
CA ALA A 54 15.86 -2.81 3.94
C ALA A 54 14.59 -3.20 3.18
N ILE A 55 13.94 -2.25 2.49
CA ILE A 55 12.77 -2.51 1.66
C ILE A 55 13.12 -3.51 0.56
N ASP A 56 14.24 -3.30 -0.14
CA ASP A 56 14.67 -4.20 -1.22
C ASP A 56 14.95 -5.60 -0.72
N LYS A 57 15.61 -5.73 0.44
CA LYS A 57 15.84 -7.04 1.08
C LYS A 57 14.52 -7.74 1.42
N LEU A 58 13.56 -7.05 2.03
CA LEU A 58 12.26 -7.61 2.43
C LEU A 58 11.36 -7.94 1.23
N LYS A 59 11.56 -7.27 0.10
CA LYS A 59 10.92 -7.65 -1.17
C LYS A 59 11.56 -8.94 -1.70
N ALA A 60 12.89 -8.99 -1.73
CA ALA A 60 13.64 -10.14 -2.26
C ALA A 60 13.43 -11.42 -1.45
N ASP A 61 13.35 -11.31 -0.12
CA ASP A 61 13.12 -12.47 0.76
C ASP A 61 11.64 -12.90 0.86
N GLY A 62 10.74 -12.16 0.19
CA GLY A 62 9.32 -12.48 0.14
C GLY A 62 8.50 -12.03 1.35
N THR A 63 9.10 -11.35 2.35
CA THR A 63 8.37 -10.83 3.51
C THR A 63 7.24 -9.90 3.11
N VAL A 64 7.49 -8.97 2.17
CA VAL A 64 6.46 -8.05 1.67
C VAL A 64 5.30 -8.81 1.02
N LYS A 65 5.60 -9.83 0.22
CA LYS A 65 4.59 -10.69 -0.42
C LYS A 65 3.74 -11.44 0.62
N SER A 66 4.40 -12.04 1.61
CA SER A 66 3.74 -12.78 2.69
C SER A 66 2.79 -11.89 3.50
N LEU A 67 3.22 -10.68 3.86
CA LEU A 67 2.37 -9.70 4.55
C LEU A 67 1.24 -9.21 3.65
N GLY A 68 1.50 -9.00 2.36
CA GLY A 68 0.49 -8.64 1.36
C GLY A 68 -0.64 -9.67 1.32
N LEU A 69 -0.31 -10.96 1.18
CA LEU A 69 -1.29 -12.05 1.20
C LEU A 69 -2.06 -12.11 2.53
N LYS A 70 -1.37 -11.96 3.66
CA LYS A 70 -2.00 -11.98 4.98
C LYS A 70 -3.07 -10.90 5.13
N TYR A 71 -2.77 -9.66 4.76
CA TYR A 71 -3.68 -8.53 5.02
C TYR A 71 -4.65 -8.26 3.87
N PHE A 72 -4.22 -8.49 2.63
CA PHE A 72 -4.97 -8.12 1.43
C PHE A 72 -5.35 -9.31 0.52
N GLY A 73 -4.82 -10.52 0.77
CA GLY A 73 -5.11 -11.71 -0.03
C GLY A 73 -4.49 -11.59 -1.42
N ASP A 74 -5.22 -12.06 -2.44
CA ASP A 74 -4.75 -12.07 -3.82
C ASP A 74 -4.85 -10.72 -4.53
N ILE A 75 -5.16 -9.65 -3.79
CA ILE A 75 -5.16 -8.29 -4.34
C ILE A 75 -3.70 -7.86 -4.55
N ASP A 76 -3.34 -7.46 -5.76
CA ASP A 76 -2.03 -6.89 -6.05
C ASP A 76 -1.87 -5.53 -5.35
N ILE A 77 -0.91 -5.49 -4.42
CA ILE A 77 -0.55 -4.31 -3.62
C ILE A 77 0.82 -3.74 -4.01
N SER A 78 1.39 -4.18 -5.14
CA SER A 78 2.69 -3.71 -5.59
C SER A 78 2.64 -2.22 -5.91
N ALA A 79 3.65 -1.47 -5.46
CA ALA A 79 3.81 -0.08 -5.87
C ALA A 79 4.09 -0.04 -7.39
N LYS A 80 3.45 0.91 -8.08
CA LYS A 80 3.70 1.20 -9.50
C LYS A 80 5.03 1.91 -9.69
#